data_AF-A0A7Y6ZMJ9-F1
#
_entry.id   AF-A0A7Y6ZMJ9-F1
#
_cell.length_a   1.000
_cell.length_b   1.000
_cell.length_c   1.000
_cell.angle_alpha   90.00
_cell.angle_beta   90.00
_cell.angle_gamma   90.00
#
_symmetry.space_group_name_H-M   'P 1'
#
loop_
_entity.id
_entity.type
_entity.pdbx_description
1 polymer ?
#
loop_
_entity_poly.entity_id
_entity_poly.type
_entity_poly.pdbx_seq_one_letter_code
_entity_poly.pdbx_strand_id
1 'polypeptide(L)'
;MSIKGSLTVARILYMIALNLSVSLTASFIGKGGSVEFVLMFAIGLPFLFFSFRREKYYVGFFAIMPCILWILLHITDFKLYTTKQMDYQLAIDSVYPISVISTIVLVTFQLVYFSYLNARYFSRIHNKKEEAIEASNAKSQFLSTMSHEIRTPLNAIIGLSHILNDSNPRPDQKQNLEALNYSGKILLNLLNNVLDFSKMESTSIELDLIPINIEEAVKQIQKIHEATCLRKGITLDLEIDKDLPSVWLDIVRFNQVINNLVSNAIKFTDKGGVKLIIKKQSESDTKIVLHTEIKDTGIGLSEEQQEKIWDAFTQASSNTNRLYGGTGLGLSIVKSIITAMDADIKIESTVGIGSRFYFDLELETCSKNDLENQTLEKNHNFKGKKVLLVEDNLINVMVGRQILEKAQLIVDVANDGKVGVDMVKKNTYDAVLMDIQMPVMDGYTASLEIRKFNTDIPIIALSASVFVEVKNKIQESGMDGFIYKPFEPKDLLDKIEELINR
;
A
#
# COMPACT_ATOMS: atom_id res chain seq x y z
N MET A 1 -18.13 41.19 11.19
CA MET A 1 -16.91 42.02 11.27
C MET A 1 -16.28 41.82 12.65
N SER A 2 -15.34 40.89 12.78
CA SER A 2 -14.70 40.52 14.05
C SER A 2 -13.31 41.14 14.13
N ILE A 3 -12.90 41.52 15.34
CA ILE A 3 -11.68 42.22 15.78
C ILE A 3 -10.39 41.46 15.36
N LYS A 4 -10.10 41.37 14.06
CA LYS A 4 -8.90 40.71 13.49
C LYS A 4 -8.05 41.61 12.58
N GLY A 5 -8.58 42.74 12.12
CA GLY A 5 -7.74 43.88 11.72
C GLY A 5 -7.54 44.71 13.00
N SER A 6 -6.36 44.81 13.61
CA SER A 6 -5.09 45.25 13.02
C SER A 6 -3.90 44.62 13.78
N LEU A 7 -3.99 43.36 14.20
CA LEU A 7 -2.97 42.70 15.02
C LEU A 7 -1.57 42.73 14.38
N THR A 8 -1.47 42.70 13.06
CA THR A 8 -0.19 42.88 12.33
C THR A 8 0.34 44.30 12.44
N VAL A 9 -0.52 45.32 12.30
CA VAL A 9 -0.13 46.72 12.46
C VAL A 9 0.32 47.02 13.89
N ALA A 10 -0.38 46.49 14.89
CA ALA A 10 0.00 46.64 16.29
C ALA A 10 1.39 46.03 16.57
N ARG A 11 1.68 44.83 16.04
CA ARG A 11 2.99 44.17 16.15
C ARG A 11 4.10 44.99 15.46
N ILE A 12 3.83 45.51 14.26
CA ILE A 12 4.77 46.38 13.53
C ILE A 12 5.06 47.65 14.33
N LEU A 13 4.03 48.35 14.81
CA LEU A 13 4.18 49.57 15.62
C LEU A 13 4.96 49.30 16.91
N TYR A 14 4.66 48.19 17.60
CA TYR A 14 5.39 47.76 18.79
C TYR A 14 6.88 47.56 18.49
N MET A 15 7.21 46.83 17.42
CA MET A 15 8.61 46.56 17.06
C MET A 15 9.39 47.82 16.68
N ILE A 16 8.76 48.75 15.97
CA ILE A 16 9.36 50.05 15.63
C ILE A 16 9.57 50.87 16.92
N ALA A 17 8.54 51.00 17.75
CA ALA A 17 8.61 51.78 18.99
C ALA A 17 9.66 51.23 19.97
N LEU A 18 9.73 49.90 20.12
CA LEU A 18 10.72 49.24 20.97
C LEU A 18 12.13 49.57 20.52
N ASN A 19 12.45 49.36 19.24
CA ASN A 19 13.79 49.57 18.72
C ASN A 19 14.21 51.04 18.75
N LEU A 20 13.29 51.96 18.43
CA LEU A 20 13.56 53.39 18.51
C LEU A 20 13.78 53.82 19.96
N SER A 21 12.96 53.33 20.89
CA SER A 21 13.11 53.61 22.33
C SER A 21 14.46 53.13 22.84
N VAL A 22 14.85 51.88 22.53
CA VAL A 22 16.15 51.32 22.95
C VAL A 22 17.31 52.14 22.38
N SER A 23 17.23 52.55 21.11
CA SER A 23 18.27 53.36 20.46
C SER A 23 18.37 54.78 21.03
N LEU A 24 17.24 55.41 21.35
CA LEU A 24 17.19 56.74 21.97
C LEU A 24 17.74 56.71 23.40
N THR A 25 17.36 55.70 24.18
CA THR A 25 17.90 55.47 25.52
C THR A 25 19.40 55.17 25.48
N ALA A 26 19.87 54.39 24.49
CA ALA A 26 21.30 54.14 24.27
C ALA A 26 22.09 55.42 24.01
N SER A 27 21.54 56.34 23.22
CA SER A 27 22.21 57.62 22.92
C SER A 27 22.32 58.52 24.16
N PHE A 28 21.39 58.44 25.11
CA PHE A 28 21.43 59.21 26.35
C PHE A 28 22.38 58.62 27.40
N ILE A 29 22.40 57.29 27.56
CA ILE A 29 23.24 56.61 28.56
C ILE A 29 24.70 56.52 28.10
N GLY A 30 24.93 56.42 26.79
CA GLY A 30 26.27 56.28 26.21
C GLY A 30 26.83 54.86 26.35
N LYS A 31 28.10 54.69 25.97
CA LYS A 31 28.77 53.37 25.88
C LYS A 31 28.82 52.60 27.21
N GLY A 32 28.86 53.31 28.34
CA GLY A 32 28.96 52.69 29.68
C GLY A 32 27.74 51.90 30.16
N GLY A 33 26.58 52.04 29.51
CA GLY A 33 25.36 51.32 29.89
C GLY A 33 25.14 49.95 29.23
N SER A 34 26.02 49.54 28.31
CA SER A 34 25.95 48.29 27.54
C SER A 34 24.56 47.94 27.01
N VAL A 35 23.98 48.88 26.27
CA VAL A 35 22.65 48.74 25.66
C VAL A 35 22.64 47.73 24.49
N GLU A 36 23.82 47.27 24.06
CA GLU A 36 24.00 46.18 23.10
C GLU A 36 23.30 44.88 23.53
N PHE A 37 23.21 44.59 24.83
CA PHE A 37 22.50 43.41 25.35
C PHE A 37 20.98 43.47 25.08
N VAL A 38 20.38 44.65 25.22
CA VAL A 38 18.94 44.86 24.96
C VAL A 38 18.65 44.81 23.45
N LEU A 39 19.57 45.31 22.61
CA LEU A 39 19.47 45.17 21.16
C LEU A 39 19.61 43.71 20.71
N MET A 40 20.46 42.91 21.37
CA MET A 40 20.53 41.46 21.11
C MET A 40 19.23 40.74 21.45
N PHE A 41 18.54 41.11 22.54
CA PHE A 41 17.20 40.59 22.83
C PHE A 41 16.18 40.97 21.74
N ALA A 42 16.25 42.21 21.21
CA ALA A 42 15.36 42.67 20.15
C ALA A 42 15.49 41.89 18.83
N ILE A 43 16.64 41.27 18.56
CA ILE A 43 16.84 40.37 17.40
C ILE A 43 15.95 39.13 17.51
N GLY A 44 15.71 38.63 18.72
CA GLY A 44 14.94 37.42 18.98
C GLY A 44 13.42 37.61 18.88
N LEU A 45 12.92 38.79 19.26
CA LEU A 45 11.48 39.08 19.35
C LEU A 45 10.64 38.83 18.06
N PRO A 46 11.12 39.16 16.85
CA PRO A 46 10.37 38.92 15.61
C PRO A 46 9.95 37.46 15.44
N PHE A 47 10.76 36.52 15.93
CA PHE A 47 10.52 35.09 15.85
C PHE A 47 9.38 34.61 16.77
N LEU A 48 9.04 35.40 17.80
CA LEU A 48 7.88 35.15 18.66
C LEU A 48 6.61 35.82 18.13
N PHE A 49 6.76 37.01 17.56
CA PHE A 49 5.64 37.86 17.18
C PHE A 49 5.11 37.57 15.78
N PHE A 50 5.93 37.12 14.83
CA PHE A 50 5.53 36.92 13.44
C PHE A 50 5.59 35.44 13.01
N SER A 51 4.69 35.06 12.10
CA SER A 51 4.67 33.69 11.58
C SER A 51 5.76 33.49 10.51
N PHE A 52 6.64 32.50 10.70
CA PHE A 52 7.63 32.11 9.70
C PHE A 52 7.05 31.70 8.34
N ARG A 53 5.79 31.20 8.30
CA ARG A 53 5.15 30.78 7.05
C ARG A 53 4.53 31.92 6.28
N ARG A 54 3.89 32.87 6.97
CA ARG A 54 3.07 33.93 6.35
C ARG A 54 3.73 35.30 6.34
N GLU A 55 4.61 35.56 7.29
CA GLU A 55 5.15 36.90 7.62
C GLU A 55 6.69 36.91 7.61
N LYS A 56 7.32 36.04 6.81
CA LYS A 56 8.77 35.85 6.74
C LYS A 56 9.56 37.14 6.50
N TYR A 57 9.01 38.07 5.71
CA TYR A 57 9.63 39.36 5.42
C TYR A 57 9.71 40.25 6.67
N TYR A 58 8.68 40.24 7.52
CA TYR A 58 8.69 40.99 8.78
C TYR A 58 9.67 40.41 9.78
N VAL A 59 9.79 39.07 9.84
CA VAL A 59 10.80 38.39 10.66
C VAL A 59 12.20 38.85 10.26
N GLY A 60 12.54 38.77 8.97
CA GLY A 60 13.84 39.19 8.47
C GLY A 60 14.12 40.66 8.72
N PHE A 61 13.19 41.55 8.36
CA PHE A 61 13.34 43.00 8.52
C PHE A 61 13.58 43.39 9.99
N PHE A 62 12.72 42.93 10.90
CA PHE A 62 12.82 43.31 12.31
C PHE A 62 13.94 42.59 13.08
N ALA A 63 14.49 41.49 12.56
CA ALA A 63 15.69 40.87 13.12
C ALA A 63 16.97 41.63 12.73
N ILE A 64 17.00 42.25 11.54
CA ILE A 64 18.14 43.02 11.04
C ILE A 64 18.14 44.44 11.60
N MET A 65 16.97 45.02 11.85
CA MET A 65 16.82 46.42 12.30
C MET A 65 17.59 46.76 13.60
N PRO A 66 17.60 45.93 14.67
CA PRO A 66 18.44 46.17 15.84
C PRO A 66 19.93 46.23 15.51
N CYS A 67 20.41 45.36 14.61
CA CYS A 67 21.81 45.34 14.18
C CYS A 67 22.19 46.64 13.46
N ILE A 68 21.33 47.14 12.57
CA ILE A 68 21.56 48.41 11.87
C ILE A 68 21.62 49.57 12.88
N LEU A 69 20.69 49.62 13.83
CA LEU A 69 20.67 50.67 14.86
C LEU A 69 21.92 50.64 15.75
N TRP A 70 22.39 49.44 16.12
CA TRP A 70 23.64 49.28 16.86
C TRP A 70 24.85 49.79 16.07
N ILE A 71 24.94 49.46 14.78
CA ILE A 71 26.02 49.94 13.90
C ILE A 71 26.01 51.48 13.83
N LEU A 72 24.84 52.09 13.65
CA LEU A 72 24.68 53.55 13.60
C LEU A 72 25.09 54.22 14.92
N LEU A 73 24.68 53.64 16.06
CA LEU A 73 25.09 54.13 17.38
C LEU A 73 26.61 54.02 17.56
N HIS A 74 27.23 52.93 17.11
CA HIS A 74 28.67 52.72 17.24
C HIS A 74 29.48 53.72 16.41
N ILE A 75 29.11 53.93 15.14
CA ILE A 75 29.80 54.88 14.24
C ILE A 75 29.70 56.32 14.76
N THR A 76 28.59 56.67 15.43
CA THR A 76 28.34 58.00 15.97
C THR A 76 28.85 58.21 17.40
N ASP A 77 29.62 57.26 17.96
CA ASP A 77 30.08 57.33 19.36
C ASP A 77 28.90 57.53 20.35
N PHE A 78 27.78 56.88 20.07
CA PHE A 78 26.50 56.95 20.79
C PHE A 78 25.87 58.37 20.82
N LYS A 79 26.23 59.27 19.90
CA LYS A 79 25.67 60.63 19.79
C LYS A 79 24.61 60.75 18.69
N LEU A 80 23.92 59.64 18.38
CA LEU A 80 22.96 59.56 17.28
C LEU A 80 21.74 60.50 17.44
N TYR A 81 21.24 60.67 18.68
CA TYR A 81 20.05 61.51 18.95
C TYR A 81 20.30 62.65 19.94
N THR A 82 21.22 62.48 20.89
CA THR A 82 21.57 63.49 21.88
C THR A 82 23.08 63.62 22.01
N THR A 83 23.55 64.84 22.23
CA THR A 83 24.95 65.15 22.53
C THR A 83 25.25 65.16 24.02
N LYS A 84 24.22 65.20 24.88
CA LYS A 84 24.33 65.16 26.33
C LYS A 84 24.21 63.72 26.81
N GLN A 85 25.28 63.20 27.41
CA GLN A 85 25.35 61.85 27.96
C GLN A 85 25.28 61.87 29.49
N MET A 86 24.80 60.76 30.06
CA MET A 86 24.84 60.50 31.49
C MET A 86 26.30 60.40 31.99
N ASP A 87 26.51 60.66 33.28
CA ASP A 87 27.81 60.45 33.90
C ASP A 87 28.25 58.98 33.75
N TYR A 88 29.49 58.80 33.29
CA TYR A 88 30.02 57.50 32.91
C TYR A 88 30.13 56.54 34.10
N GLN A 89 30.49 57.07 35.27
CA GLN A 89 30.66 56.27 36.48
C GLN A 89 29.30 55.76 37.00
N LEU A 90 28.28 56.62 37.00
CA LEU A 90 26.90 56.24 37.33
C LEU A 90 26.33 55.18 36.36
N ALA A 91 26.64 55.28 35.06
CA ALA A 91 26.20 54.33 34.05
C ALA A 91 26.79 52.93 34.28
N ILE A 92 28.07 52.83 34.67
CA ILE A 92 28.71 51.53 34.95
C ILE A 92 28.20 50.94 36.26
N ASP A 93 28.11 51.72 37.34
CA ASP A 93 27.83 51.18 38.67
C ASP A 93 26.36 50.76 38.82
N SER A 94 25.43 51.45 38.16
CA SER A 94 23.99 51.21 38.33
C SER A 94 23.31 50.66 37.08
N VAL A 95 23.59 51.20 35.89
CA VAL A 95 22.81 50.88 34.69
C VAL A 95 23.28 49.57 34.05
N TYR A 96 24.60 49.36 33.97
CA TYR A 96 25.17 48.15 33.35
C TYR A 96 24.68 46.84 34.01
N PRO A 97 24.73 46.66 35.36
CA PRO A 97 24.26 45.43 36.00
C PRO A 97 22.76 45.18 35.77
N ILE A 98 21.95 46.25 35.79
CA ILE A 98 20.50 46.16 35.56
C ILE A 98 20.21 45.73 34.11
N SER A 99 20.93 46.30 33.14
CA SER A 99 20.81 45.96 31.71
C SER A 99 21.15 44.48 31.46
N VAL A 100 22.25 43.99 32.05
CA VAL A 100 22.68 42.59 31.92
C VAL A 100 21.66 41.62 32.56
N ILE A 101 21.25 41.87 33.81
CA ILE A 101 20.30 41.00 34.51
C ILE A 101 18.96 40.97 33.79
N SER A 102 18.43 42.14 33.39
CA SER A 102 17.16 42.21 32.67
C SER A 102 17.23 41.48 31.33
N THR A 103 18.33 41.62 30.58
CA THR A 103 18.53 40.91 29.31
C THR A 103 18.56 39.39 29.52
N ILE A 104 19.30 38.89 30.52
CA ILE A 104 19.37 37.45 30.81
C ILE A 104 17.97 36.90 31.11
N VAL A 105 17.19 37.60 31.95
CA VAL A 105 15.83 37.20 32.30
C VAL A 105 14.93 37.17 31.06
N LEU A 106 14.99 38.21 30.23
CA LEU A 106 14.18 38.34 29.02
C LEU A 106 14.54 37.27 27.96
N VAL A 107 15.83 37.04 27.71
CA VAL A 107 16.30 36.00 26.77
C VAL A 107 15.92 34.60 27.28
N THR A 108 16.09 34.34 28.58
CA THR A 108 15.70 33.05 29.18
C THR A 108 14.20 32.83 29.05
N PHE A 109 13.39 33.84 29.37
CA PHE A 109 11.94 33.79 29.17
C PHE A 109 11.58 33.52 27.71
N GLN A 110 12.22 34.22 26.78
CA GLN A 110 12.00 34.02 25.34
C GLN A 110 12.32 32.58 24.91
N LEU A 111 13.46 32.02 25.33
CA LEU A 111 13.86 30.66 24.97
C LEU A 111 12.89 29.62 25.53
N VAL A 112 12.49 29.77 26.79
CA VAL A 112 11.49 28.89 27.44
C VAL A 112 10.15 28.97 26.72
N TYR A 113 9.69 30.19 26.42
CA TYR A 113 8.43 30.41 25.72
C TYR A 113 8.45 29.84 24.29
N PHE A 114 9.55 30.04 23.56
CA PHE A 114 9.76 29.45 22.23
C PHE A 114 9.78 27.92 22.27
N SER A 115 10.47 27.33 23.24
CA SER A 115 10.52 25.88 23.46
C SER A 115 9.12 25.31 23.72
N TYR A 116 8.34 25.95 24.60
CA TYR A 116 6.97 25.55 24.90
C TYR A 116 6.05 25.62 23.68
N LEU A 117 6.11 26.71 22.90
CA LEU A 117 5.34 26.86 21.66
C LEU A 117 5.66 25.76 20.65
N ASN A 118 6.95 25.47 20.45
CA ASN A 118 7.38 24.43 19.52
C ASN A 118 6.93 23.04 19.97
N ALA A 119 7.11 22.69 21.24
CA ALA A 119 6.67 21.39 21.78
C ALA A 119 5.17 21.19 21.56
N ARG A 120 4.36 22.22 21.82
CA ARG A 120 2.90 22.16 21.60
C ARG A 120 2.54 22.06 20.12
N TYR A 121 3.29 22.71 19.24
CA TYR A 121 3.11 22.62 17.79
C TYR A 121 3.46 21.22 17.27
N PHE A 122 4.59 20.65 17.70
CA PHE A 122 5.02 19.30 17.34
C PHE A 122 4.02 18.24 17.82
N SER A 123 3.58 18.31 19.07
CA SER A 123 2.56 17.38 19.61
C SER A 123 1.25 17.48 18.83
N ARG A 124 0.78 18.68 18.49
CA ARG A 124 -0.44 18.84 17.68
C ARG A 124 -0.32 18.25 16.28
N ILE A 125 0.86 18.37 15.65
CA ILE A 125 1.13 17.75 14.35
C ILE A 125 1.15 16.22 14.50
N HIS A 126 1.83 15.72 15.52
CA HIS A 126 1.97 14.29 15.77
C HIS A 126 0.60 13.64 16.00
N ASN A 127 -0.22 14.18 16.91
CA ASN A 127 -1.55 13.65 17.20
C ASN A 127 -2.45 13.67 15.95
N LYS A 128 -2.42 14.75 15.15
CA LYS A 128 -3.18 14.80 13.90
C LYS A 128 -2.71 13.78 12.87
N LYS A 129 -1.41 13.47 12.85
CA LYS A 129 -0.86 12.42 11.98
C LYS A 129 -1.33 11.04 12.45
N GLU A 130 -1.28 10.77 13.76
CA GLU A 130 -1.77 9.50 14.32
C GLU A 130 -3.27 9.31 14.08
N GLU A 131 -4.11 10.32 14.37
CA GLU A 131 -5.56 10.28 14.08
C GLU A 131 -5.84 9.96 12.60
N ALA A 132 -5.06 10.53 11.67
CA ALA A 132 -5.21 10.26 10.25
C ALA A 132 -4.80 8.83 9.86
N ILE A 133 -3.74 8.29 10.48
CA ILE A 133 -3.29 6.91 10.27
C ILE A 133 -4.30 5.92 10.84
N GLU A 134 -4.79 6.14 12.07
CA GLU A 134 -5.80 5.29 12.69
C GLU A 134 -7.09 5.27 11.87
N ALA A 135 -7.55 6.43 11.39
CA ALA A 135 -8.72 6.51 10.52
C ALA A 135 -8.51 5.76 9.19
N SER A 136 -7.31 5.83 8.60
CA SER A 136 -6.95 5.09 7.38
C SER A 136 -6.95 3.58 7.63
N ASN A 137 -6.31 3.12 8.70
CA ASN A 137 -6.26 1.70 9.06
C ASN A 137 -7.65 1.14 9.37
N ALA A 138 -8.48 1.89 10.10
CA ALA A 138 -9.86 1.51 10.38
C ALA A 138 -10.69 1.38 9.10
N LYS A 139 -10.52 2.30 8.13
CA LYS A 139 -11.16 2.24 6.80
C LYS A 139 -10.74 0.95 6.05
N SER A 140 -9.46 0.64 6.02
CA SER A 140 -8.95 -0.57 5.36
C SER A 140 -9.42 -1.86 6.03
N GLN A 141 -9.43 -1.90 7.36
CA GLN A 141 -9.92 -3.06 8.11
C GLN A 141 -11.42 -3.29 7.89
N PHE A 142 -12.21 -2.21 7.88
CA PHE A 142 -13.64 -2.27 7.57
C PHE A 142 -13.88 -2.83 6.17
N LEU A 143 -13.18 -2.31 5.16
CA LEU A 143 -13.31 -2.77 3.78
C LEU A 143 -12.90 -4.24 3.63
N SER A 144 -11.79 -4.65 4.26
CA SER A 144 -11.32 -6.05 4.30
C SER A 144 -12.40 -6.98 4.86
N THR A 145 -12.96 -6.64 6.02
CA THR A 145 -14.01 -7.42 6.68
C THR A 145 -15.26 -7.51 5.80
N MET A 146 -15.73 -6.37 5.27
CA MET A 146 -16.89 -6.32 4.38
C MET A 146 -16.68 -7.14 3.11
N SER A 147 -15.46 -7.17 2.57
CA SER A 147 -15.19 -8.00 1.41
C SER A 147 -15.31 -9.49 1.70
N HIS A 148 -14.82 -9.97 2.85
CA HIS A 148 -15.03 -11.36 3.24
C HIS A 148 -16.52 -11.69 3.42
N GLU A 149 -17.27 -10.79 4.07
CA GLU A 149 -18.73 -10.91 4.27
C GLU A 149 -19.51 -10.88 2.95
N ILE A 150 -19.05 -10.14 1.94
CA ILE A 150 -19.68 -10.11 0.60
C ILE A 150 -19.23 -11.30 -0.26
N ARG A 151 -17.97 -11.72 -0.16
CA ARG A 151 -17.40 -12.81 -0.96
C ARG A 151 -18.10 -14.14 -0.67
N THR A 152 -18.41 -14.42 0.59
CA THR A 152 -19.03 -15.67 1.03
C THR A 152 -20.39 -15.95 0.35
N PRO A 153 -21.40 -15.06 0.44
CA PRO A 153 -22.68 -15.26 -0.25
C PRO A 153 -22.52 -15.22 -1.77
N LEU A 154 -21.60 -14.41 -2.30
CA LEU A 154 -21.39 -14.29 -3.74
C LEU A 154 -20.79 -15.57 -4.35
N ASN A 155 -19.82 -16.18 -3.66
CA ASN A 155 -19.26 -17.49 -4.04
C ASN A 155 -20.32 -18.59 -3.99
N ALA A 156 -21.23 -18.55 -3.01
CA ALA A 156 -22.36 -19.49 -2.96
C ALA A 156 -23.30 -19.32 -4.17
N ILE A 157 -23.62 -18.07 -4.54
CA ILE A 157 -24.45 -17.77 -5.72
C ILE A 157 -23.77 -18.27 -7.01
N ILE A 158 -22.46 -18.01 -7.18
CA ILE A 158 -21.69 -18.46 -8.34
C ILE A 158 -21.61 -19.99 -8.38
N GLY A 159 -21.36 -20.63 -7.24
CA GLY A 159 -21.31 -22.09 -7.12
C GLY A 159 -22.63 -22.74 -7.51
N LEU A 160 -23.75 -22.25 -6.96
CA LEU A 160 -25.10 -22.71 -7.32
C LEU A 160 -25.40 -22.49 -8.81
N SER A 161 -25.02 -21.33 -9.34
CA SER A 161 -25.18 -21.04 -10.77
C SER A 161 -24.39 -22.00 -11.65
N HIS A 162 -23.18 -22.37 -11.24
CA HIS A 162 -22.36 -23.34 -11.96
C HIS A 162 -22.99 -24.74 -11.95
N ILE A 163 -23.46 -25.19 -10.77
CA ILE A 163 -24.16 -26.47 -10.61
C ILE A 163 -25.41 -26.52 -11.50
N LEU A 164 -26.22 -25.46 -11.48
CA LEU A 164 -27.43 -25.37 -12.31
C LEU A 164 -27.11 -25.36 -13.81
N ASN A 165 -25.97 -24.77 -14.19
CA ASN A 165 -25.53 -24.74 -15.59
C ASN A 165 -25.05 -26.12 -16.09
N ASP A 166 -24.47 -26.93 -15.20
CA ASP A 166 -23.98 -28.28 -15.51
C ASP A 166 -25.09 -29.34 -15.37
N SER A 167 -26.21 -29.01 -14.72
CA SER A 167 -27.37 -29.90 -14.51
C SER A 167 -28.34 -29.94 -15.70
N ASN A 168 -27.83 -29.87 -16.93
CA ASN A 168 -28.59 -29.89 -18.18
C ASN A 168 -29.81 -28.92 -18.19
N PRO A 169 -29.59 -27.61 -17.98
CA PRO A 169 -30.67 -26.62 -17.88
C PRO A 169 -31.44 -26.50 -19.20
N ARG A 170 -32.69 -26.04 -19.13
CA ARG A 170 -33.47 -25.80 -20.34
C ARG A 170 -32.81 -24.70 -21.20
N PRO A 171 -33.02 -24.70 -22.53
CA PRO A 171 -32.39 -23.72 -23.44
C PRO A 171 -32.65 -22.25 -23.05
N ASP A 172 -33.85 -21.94 -22.54
CA ASP A 172 -34.24 -20.62 -22.04
C ASP A 172 -33.51 -20.22 -20.74
N GLN A 173 -33.09 -21.19 -19.93
CA GLN A 173 -32.42 -20.97 -18.65
C GLN A 173 -30.91 -20.79 -18.80
N LYS A 174 -30.30 -21.39 -19.83
CA LYS A 174 -28.85 -21.35 -20.06
C LYS A 174 -28.33 -19.92 -20.15
N GLN A 175 -28.99 -19.06 -20.93
CA GLN A 175 -28.60 -17.66 -21.08
C GLN A 175 -28.70 -16.88 -19.75
N ASN A 176 -29.72 -17.17 -18.92
CA ASN A 176 -29.89 -16.54 -17.62
C ASN A 176 -28.83 -17.00 -16.61
N LEU A 177 -28.45 -18.29 -16.62
CA LEU A 177 -27.41 -18.85 -15.76
C LEU A 177 -26.01 -18.36 -16.15
N GLU A 178 -25.75 -18.21 -17.46
CA GLU A 178 -24.53 -17.58 -17.96
C GLU A 178 -24.46 -16.10 -17.54
N ALA A 179 -25.56 -15.35 -17.66
CA ALA A 179 -25.64 -13.97 -17.21
C ALA A 179 -25.42 -13.85 -15.68
N LEU A 180 -26.03 -14.73 -14.89
CA LEU A 180 -25.89 -14.72 -13.43
C LEU A 180 -24.46 -15.04 -12.98
N ASN A 181 -23.82 -16.03 -13.60
CA ASN A 181 -22.40 -16.33 -13.39
C ASN A 181 -21.50 -15.15 -13.76
N TYR A 182 -21.77 -14.52 -14.90
CA TYR A 182 -21.02 -13.37 -15.37
C TYR A 182 -21.14 -12.18 -14.41
N SER A 183 -22.36 -11.85 -13.97
CA SER A 183 -22.60 -10.79 -12.98
C SER A 183 -21.92 -11.07 -11.65
N GLY A 184 -21.94 -12.33 -11.17
CA GLY A 184 -21.24 -12.71 -9.95
C GLY A 184 -19.73 -12.50 -10.04
N LYS A 185 -19.12 -12.93 -11.15
CA LYS A 185 -17.68 -12.71 -11.41
C LYS A 185 -17.31 -11.24 -11.51
N ILE A 186 -18.13 -10.41 -12.16
CA ILE A 186 -17.92 -8.95 -12.21
C ILE A 186 -17.94 -8.37 -10.80
N LEU A 187 -18.92 -8.75 -9.97
CA LEU A 187 -19.05 -8.19 -8.63
C LEU A 187 -17.86 -8.57 -7.74
N LEU A 188 -17.36 -9.81 -7.84
CA LEU A 188 -16.13 -10.24 -7.17
C LEU A 188 -14.92 -9.41 -7.62
N ASN A 189 -14.75 -9.22 -8.93
CA ASN A 189 -13.65 -8.42 -9.46
C ASN A 189 -13.75 -6.96 -9.00
N LEU A 190 -14.94 -6.38 -8.99
CA LEU A 190 -15.17 -5.03 -8.49
C LEU A 190 -14.80 -4.92 -7.00
N LEU A 191 -15.25 -5.87 -6.19
CA LEU A 191 -14.96 -5.93 -4.78
C LEU A 191 -13.44 -6.06 -4.51
N ASN A 192 -12.77 -6.95 -5.24
CA ASN A 192 -11.32 -7.14 -5.14
C ASN A 192 -10.57 -5.87 -5.56
N ASN A 193 -10.98 -5.18 -6.63
CA ASN A 193 -10.35 -3.93 -7.04
C ASN A 193 -10.52 -2.81 -6.00
N VAL A 194 -11.68 -2.72 -5.34
CA VAL A 194 -11.91 -1.74 -4.26
C VAL A 194 -11.03 -2.05 -3.04
N LEU A 195 -10.90 -3.33 -2.69
CA LEU A 195 -9.99 -3.75 -1.62
C LEU A 195 -8.54 -3.44 -1.93
N ASP A 196 -8.07 -3.82 -3.12
CA ASP A 196 -6.70 -3.61 -3.56
C ASP A 196 -6.37 -2.12 -3.52
N PHE A 197 -7.26 -1.28 -4.04
CA PHE A 197 -7.11 0.18 -3.95
C PHE A 197 -7.01 0.68 -2.50
N SER A 198 -7.89 0.21 -1.59
CA SER A 198 -7.83 0.63 -0.18
C SER A 198 -6.58 0.15 0.55
N LYS A 199 -6.10 -1.06 0.24
CA LYS A 199 -4.85 -1.58 0.80
C LYS A 199 -3.66 -0.76 0.30
N MET A 200 -3.64 -0.43 -0.99
CA MET A 200 -2.60 0.42 -1.60
C MET A 200 -2.57 1.85 -1.04
N GLU A 201 -3.72 2.44 -0.66
CA GLU A 201 -3.75 3.75 0.01
C GLU A 201 -3.16 3.73 1.43
N SER A 202 -3.26 2.60 2.12
CA SER A 202 -2.96 2.51 3.56
C SER A 202 -1.59 1.88 3.87
N THR A 203 -1.07 1.05 2.97
CA THR A 203 0.18 0.28 3.17
C THR A 203 1.03 0.30 1.90
N SER A 204 2.35 0.38 2.04
CA SER A 204 3.28 0.17 0.92
C SER A 204 3.12 -1.24 0.35
N ILE A 205 3.11 -1.39 -0.97
CA ILE A 205 3.04 -2.69 -1.63
C ILE A 205 4.36 -3.43 -1.35
N GLU A 206 4.28 -4.54 -0.63
CA GLU A 206 5.39 -5.50 -0.52
C GLU A 206 5.37 -6.40 -1.77
N LEU A 207 6.49 -6.49 -2.47
CA LEU A 207 6.66 -7.33 -3.64
C LEU A 207 7.22 -8.69 -3.23
N ASP A 208 6.61 -9.77 -3.70
CA ASP A 208 7.10 -11.13 -3.50
C ASP A 208 7.86 -11.56 -4.75
N LEU A 209 9.18 -11.35 -4.74
CA LEU A 209 10.03 -11.60 -5.89
C LEU A 209 10.38 -13.09 -5.99
N ILE A 210 9.99 -13.71 -7.09
CA ILE A 210 10.31 -15.11 -7.39
C ILE A 210 11.00 -15.24 -8.77
N PRO A 211 11.84 -16.27 -8.99
CA PRO A 211 12.52 -16.46 -10.26
C PRO A 211 11.55 -16.98 -11.32
N ILE A 212 11.37 -16.24 -12.42
CA ILE A 212 10.36 -16.53 -13.45
C ILE A 212 10.96 -16.48 -14.86
N ASN A 213 10.42 -17.35 -15.73
CA ASN A 213 10.51 -17.20 -17.17
C ASN A 213 9.32 -16.37 -17.71
N ILE A 214 9.61 -15.13 -18.14
CA ILE A 214 8.62 -14.19 -18.64
C ILE A 214 7.88 -14.73 -19.87
N GLU A 215 8.57 -15.47 -20.73
CA GLU A 215 7.97 -15.99 -21.97
C GLU A 215 6.80 -16.94 -21.65
N GLU A 216 6.94 -17.78 -20.64
CA GLU A 216 5.88 -18.70 -20.20
C GLU A 216 4.70 -17.95 -19.57
N ALA A 217 4.99 -16.99 -18.70
CA ALA A 217 3.98 -16.14 -18.06
C ALA A 217 3.10 -15.44 -19.10
N VAL A 218 3.71 -14.83 -20.11
CA VAL A 218 3.00 -14.02 -21.12
C VAL A 218 2.19 -14.91 -22.07
N LYS A 219 2.69 -16.12 -22.40
CA LYS A 219 1.92 -17.11 -23.18
C LYS A 219 0.63 -17.52 -22.47
N GLN A 220 0.62 -17.62 -21.14
CA GLN A 220 -0.61 -17.91 -20.39
C GLN A 220 -1.63 -16.77 -20.52
N ILE A 221 -1.17 -15.51 -20.45
CA ILE A 221 -2.04 -14.33 -20.63
C ILE A 221 -2.72 -14.34 -22.00
N GLN A 222 -1.98 -14.66 -23.07
CA GLN A 222 -2.57 -14.74 -24.41
C GLN A 222 -3.70 -15.77 -24.46
N LYS A 223 -3.49 -16.98 -23.92
CA LYS A 223 -4.52 -18.04 -23.89
C LYS A 223 -5.79 -17.60 -23.15
N ILE A 224 -5.64 -16.84 -22.05
CA ILE A 224 -6.77 -16.35 -21.26
C ILE A 224 -7.65 -15.39 -22.08
N HIS A 225 -7.04 -14.52 -22.88
CA HIS A 225 -7.75 -13.46 -23.61
C HIS A 225 -8.14 -13.83 -25.05
N GLU A 226 -7.51 -14.86 -25.63
CA GLU A 226 -7.74 -15.33 -27.00
C GLU A 226 -9.22 -15.62 -27.27
N ALA A 227 -9.90 -16.30 -26.35
CA ALA A 227 -11.33 -16.62 -26.47
C ALA A 227 -12.19 -15.35 -26.51
N THR A 228 -11.81 -14.30 -25.79
CA THR A 228 -12.53 -13.01 -25.79
C THR A 228 -12.31 -12.24 -27.08
N CYS A 229 -11.07 -12.24 -27.58
CA CYS A 229 -10.71 -11.65 -28.87
C CYS A 229 -11.45 -12.33 -30.04
N LEU A 230 -11.51 -13.66 -30.05
CA LEU A 230 -12.20 -14.44 -31.08
C LEU A 230 -13.70 -14.12 -31.12
N ARG A 231 -14.35 -14.00 -29.96
CA ARG A 231 -15.77 -13.61 -29.88
C ARG A 231 -16.02 -12.18 -30.39
N LYS A 232 -15.07 -11.27 -30.19
CA LYS A 232 -15.19 -9.86 -30.63
C LYS A 232 -14.73 -9.66 -32.08
N GLY A 233 -14.03 -10.63 -32.67
CA GLY A 233 -13.49 -10.55 -34.03
C GLY A 233 -12.23 -9.69 -34.15
N ILE A 234 -11.42 -9.61 -33.09
CA ILE A 234 -10.13 -8.88 -33.05
C ILE A 234 -8.97 -9.85 -32.81
N THR A 235 -7.74 -9.44 -33.11
CA THR A 235 -6.52 -10.24 -32.87
C THR A 235 -5.79 -9.82 -31.59
N LEU A 236 -5.08 -10.76 -30.95
CA LEU A 236 -4.13 -10.48 -29.88
C LEU A 236 -2.76 -11.03 -30.27
N ASP A 237 -1.85 -10.13 -30.63
CA ASP A 237 -0.51 -10.46 -31.09
C ASP A 237 0.51 -10.28 -29.96
N LEU A 238 1.36 -11.29 -29.75
CA LEU A 238 2.50 -11.22 -28.82
C LEU A 238 3.79 -11.00 -29.60
N GLU A 239 4.58 -10.00 -29.19
CA GLU A 239 5.90 -9.71 -29.74
C GLU A 239 6.92 -9.71 -28.58
N ILE A 240 7.57 -10.86 -28.35
CA ILE A 240 8.51 -11.07 -27.25
C ILE A 240 9.89 -11.38 -27.83
N ASP A 241 10.93 -10.74 -27.30
CA ASP A 241 12.31 -11.07 -27.66
C ASP A 241 12.66 -12.51 -27.27
N LYS A 242 13.29 -13.26 -28.18
CA LYS A 242 13.60 -14.69 -27.97
C LYS A 242 14.72 -14.97 -26.97
N ASP A 243 15.41 -13.93 -26.52
CA ASP A 243 16.62 -14.01 -25.68
C ASP A 243 16.44 -13.21 -24.39
N LEU A 244 15.25 -13.34 -23.79
CA LEU A 244 14.97 -12.77 -22.47
C LEU A 244 15.56 -13.70 -21.39
N PRO A 245 16.47 -13.21 -20.54
CA PRO A 245 16.91 -13.95 -19.37
C PRO A 245 15.75 -14.14 -18.41
N SER A 246 15.89 -15.13 -17.54
CA SER A 246 14.97 -15.32 -16.43
C SER A 246 15.24 -14.25 -15.36
N VAL A 247 14.21 -13.82 -14.65
CA VAL A 247 14.30 -12.66 -13.75
C VAL A 247 13.60 -12.91 -12.42
N TRP A 248 13.99 -12.14 -11.41
CA TRP A 248 13.24 -12.02 -10.16
C TRP A 248 12.09 -11.02 -10.34
N LEU A 249 10.86 -11.50 -10.21
CA LEU A 249 9.65 -10.72 -10.48
C LEU A 249 8.50 -11.19 -9.59
N ASP A 250 7.62 -10.29 -9.18
CA ASP A 250 6.34 -10.66 -8.61
C ASP A 250 5.35 -10.96 -9.75
N ILE A 251 5.16 -12.25 -10.06
CA ILE A 251 4.30 -12.66 -11.17
C ILE A 251 2.85 -12.26 -10.98
N VAL A 252 2.36 -12.23 -9.73
CA VAL A 252 0.96 -11.96 -9.45
C VAL A 252 0.67 -10.51 -9.76
N ARG A 253 1.53 -9.59 -9.29
CA ARG A 253 1.43 -8.15 -9.56
C ARG A 253 1.68 -7.83 -11.02
N PHE A 254 2.68 -8.45 -11.64
CA PHE A 254 2.93 -8.30 -13.07
C PHE A 254 1.73 -8.74 -13.91
N ASN A 255 1.19 -9.93 -13.66
CA ASN A 255 -0.01 -10.42 -14.35
C ASN A 255 -1.22 -9.52 -14.09
N GLN A 256 -1.37 -8.96 -12.90
CA GLN A 256 -2.43 -8.00 -12.58
C GLN A 256 -2.32 -6.74 -13.46
N VAL A 257 -1.11 -6.22 -13.66
CA VAL A 257 -0.85 -5.09 -14.56
C VAL A 257 -1.20 -5.44 -16.01
N ILE A 258 -0.62 -6.51 -16.54
CA ILE A 258 -0.81 -6.88 -17.94
C ILE A 258 -2.28 -7.23 -18.24
N ASN A 259 -2.95 -7.98 -17.36
CA ASN A 259 -4.36 -8.31 -17.55
C ASN A 259 -5.25 -7.07 -17.55
N ASN A 260 -5.00 -6.08 -16.69
CA ASN A 260 -5.75 -4.83 -16.70
C ASN A 260 -5.56 -4.05 -18.00
N LEU A 261 -4.31 -3.93 -18.48
CA LEU A 261 -4.02 -3.21 -19.72
C LEU A 261 -4.58 -3.92 -20.95
N VAL A 262 -4.37 -5.24 -21.08
CA VAL A 262 -4.86 -6.05 -22.21
C VAL A 262 -6.39 -6.12 -22.22
N SER A 263 -7.05 -6.31 -21.08
CA SER A 263 -8.51 -6.33 -21.03
C SER A 263 -9.12 -4.97 -21.36
N ASN A 264 -8.50 -3.86 -20.95
CA ASN A 264 -8.92 -2.52 -21.36
C ASN A 264 -8.74 -2.31 -22.87
N ALA A 265 -7.60 -2.71 -23.44
CA ALA A 265 -7.37 -2.65 -24.88
C ALA A 265 -8.45 -3.41 -25.66
N ILE A 266 -8.71 -4.69 -25.31
CA ILE A 266 -9.76 -5.52 -25.94
C ILE A 266 -11.14 -4.87 -25.80
N LYS A 267 -11.44 -4.33 -24.63
CA LYS A 267 -12.71 -3.68 -24.33
C LYS A 267 -12.97 -2.49 -25.24
N PHE A 268 -11.97 -1.65 -25.51
CA PHE A 268 -12.10 -0.42 -26.28
C PHE A 268 -11.72 -0.54 -27.77
N THR A 269 -11.29 -1.72 -28.23
CA THR A 269 -11.05 -2.01 -29.65
C THR A 269 -12.18 -2.84 -30.26
N ASP A 270 -12.90 -2.27 -31.22
CA ASP A 270 -14.00 -2.97 -31.92
C ASP A 270 -13.57 -3.60 -33.24
N LYS A 271 -12.51 -3.09 -33.88
CA LYS A 271 -11.92 -3.62 -35.12
C LYS A 271 -10.41 -3.49 -35.07
N GLY A 272 -9.70 -4.45 -35.68
CA GLY A 272 -8.25 -4.50 -35.68
C GLY A 272 -7.73 -5.47 -34.61
N GLY A 273 -6.81 -5.02 -33.77
CA GLY A 273 -6.14 -5.90 -32.81
C GLY A 273 -5.46 -5.18 -31.68
N VAL A 274 -5.03 -5.98 -30.71
CA VAL A 274 -4.21 -5.60 -29.57
C VAL A 274 -2.86 -6.27 -29.71
N LYS A 275 -1.79 -5.55 -29.44
CA LYS A 275 -0.42 -6.08 -29.46
C LYS A 275 0.23 -5.87 -28.10
N LEU A 276 0.77 -6.94 -27.53
CA LEU A 276 1.62 -6.90 -26.33
C LEU A 276 3.07 -7.14 -26.76
N ILE A 277 3.92 -6.16 -26.46
CA ILE A 277 5.33 -6.12 -26.84
C ILE A 277 6.17 -6.16 -25.56
N ILE A 278 7.12 -7.08 -25.47
CA ILE A 278 8.08 -7.15 -24.36
C ILE A 278 9.48 -7.31 -24.96
N LYS A 279 10.30 -6.28 -24.77
CA LYS A 279 11.63 -6.17 -25.38
C LYS A 279 12.71 -5.90 -24.34
N LYS A 280 13.90 -6.43 -24.60
CA LYS A 280 15.11 -6.12 -23.83
C LYS A 280 15.66 -4.77 -24.28
N GLN A 281 15.72 -3.80 -23.38
CA GLN A 281 16.27 -2.47 -23.69
C GLN A 281 17.75 -2.38 -23.36
N SER A 282 18.16 -2.90 -22.21
CA SER A 282 19.55 -3.02 -21.78
C SER A 282 19.72 -4.20 -20.84
N GLU A 283 20.93 -4.75 -20.81
CA GLU A 283 21.29 -5.89 -19.96
C GLU A 283 22.68 -5.65 -19.39
N SER A 284 22.83 -5.98 -18.12
CA SER A 284 24.08 -6.03 -17.37
C SER A 284 24.20 -7.42 -16.74
N ASP A 285 25.34 -7.74 -16.15
CA ASP A 285 25.58 -9.08 -15.58
C ASP A 285 24.56 -9.49 -14.49
N THR A 286 23.91 -8.52 -13.83
CA THR A 286 22.99 -8.77 -12.70
C THR A 286 21.60 -8.19 -12.88
N LYS A 287 21.40 -7.32 -13.89
CA LYS A 287 20.13 -6.61 -14.10
C LYS A 287 19.78 -6.46 -15.57
N ILE A 288 18.48 -6.48 -15.86
CA ILE A 288 17.91 -6.25 -17.17
C ILE A 288 16.84 -5.15 -17.09
N VAL A 289 16.80 -4.29 -18.11
CA VAL A 289 15.70 -3.34 -18.31
C VAL A 289 14.76 -3.89 -19.38
N LEU A 290 13.53 -4.16 -18.98
CA LEU A 290 12.47 -4.69 -19.84
C LEU A 290 11.50 -3.60 -20.22
N HIS A 291 11.44 -3.30 -21.51
CA HIS A 291 10.41 -2.45 -22.09
C HIS A 291 9.15 -3.26 -22.32
N THR A 292 8.07 -2.90 -21.63
CA THR A 292 6.76 -3.53 -21.81
C THR A 292 5.77 -2.52 -22.39
N GLU A 293 5.10 -2.88 -23.49
CA GLU A 293 4.16 -2.02 -24.18
C GLU A 293 2.90 -2.79 -24.60
N ILE A 294 1.73 -2.19 -24.37
CA ILE A 294 0.44 -2.65 -24.87
C ILE A 294 -0.09 -1.60 -25.84
N LYS A 295 -0.32 -2.01 -27.09
CA LYS A 295 -0.85 -1.16 -28.16
C LYS A 295 -2.19 -1.69 -28.65
N ASP A 296 -3.15 -0.79 -28.79
CA ASP A 296 -4.48 -1.10 -29.30
C ASP A 296 -4.85 -0.21 -30.48
N THR A 297 -5.75 -0.69 -31.36
CA THR A 297 -6.30 0.09 -32.49
C THR A 297 -7.72 0.59 -32.18
N GLY A 298 -8.00 0.88 -30.90
CA GLY A 298 -9.32 1.28 -30.42
C GLY A 298 -9.63 2.75 -30.59
N ILE A 299 -10.59 3.24 -29.80
CA ILE A 299 -11.12 4.60 -29.89
C ILE A 299 -10.13 5.71 -29.53
N GLY A 300 -9.02 5.38 -28.86
CA GLY A 300 -8.06 6.35 -28.33
C GLY A 300 -8.64 7.29 -27.26
N LEU A 301 -7.82 8.24 -26.80
CA LEU A 301 -8.11 9.17 -25.71
C LEU A 301 -7.66 10.60 -26.09
N SER A 302 -8.42 11.60 -25.67
CA SER A 302 -8.01 13.02 -25.77
C SER A 302 -6.93 13.37 -24.74
N GLU A 303 -6.20 14.48 -24.95
CA GLU A 303 -5.18 14.95 -24.01
C GLU A 303 -5.73 15.14 -22.59
N GLU A 304 -6.94 15.73 -22.46
CA GLU A 304 -7.59 15.90 -21.15
C GLU A 304 -7.90 14.56 -20.47
N GLN A 305 -8.29 13.54 -21.25
CA GLN A 305 -8.55 12.21 -20.70
C GLN A 305 -7.25 11.53 -20.25
N GLN A 306 -6.16 11.70 -21.00
CA GLN A 306 -4.86 11.10 -20.68
C GLN A 306 -4.28 11.57 -19.34
N GLU A 307 -4.56 12.80 -18.91
CA GLU A 307 -4.19 13.27 -17.58
C GLU A 307 -5.05 12.65 -16.47
N LYS A 308 -6.35 12.50 -16.71
CA LYS A 308 -7.35 12.12 -15.70
C LYS A 308 -7.55 10.61 -15.54
N ILE A 309 -7.15 9.79 -16.50
CA ILE A 309 -7.35 8.32 -16.48
C ILE A 309 -6.64 7.61 -15.32
N TRP A 310 -5.65 8.25 -14.70
CA TRP A 310 -4.89 7.72 -13.57
C TRP A 310 -5.60 7.95 -12.22
N ASP A 311 -6.55 8.89 -12.19
CA ASP A 311 -7.29 9.21 -10.98
C ASP A 311 -8.30 8.11 -10.66
N ALA A 312 -8.40 7.75 -9.39
CA ALA A 312 -9.34 6.74 -8.92
C ALA A 312 -10.79 7.14 -9.21
N PHE A 313 -11.59 6.18 -9.66
CA PHE A 313 -13.02 6.34 -10.02
C PHE A 313 -13.27 7.23 -11.24
N THR A 314 -12.23 7.62 -11.97
CA THR A 314 -12.39 8.42 -13.18
C THR A 314 -12.69 7.56 -14.40
N GLN A 315 -13.64 7.98 -15.23
CA GLN A 315 -14.02 7.31 -16.46
C GLN A 315 -14.03 8.31 -17.62
N ALA A 316 -13.57 7.86 -18.79
CA ALA A 316 -13.36 8.71 -19.96
C ALA A 316 -14.66 9.31 -20.55
N SER A 317 -15.86 8.74 -20.31
CA SER A 317 -17.11 9.37 -20.73
C SER A 317 -18.35 8.93 -19.93
N SER A 318 -19.30 9.84 -19.76
CA SER A 318 -20.62 9.58 -19.16
C SER A 318 -21.57 8.75 -20.05
N ASN A 319 -21.34 8.71 -21.37
CA ASN A 319 -22.13 7.95 -22.35
C ASN A 319 -21.68 6.49 -22.54
N THR A 320 -20.48 6.09 -22.07
CA THR A 320 -20.01 4.68 -22.12
C THR A 320 -20.61 3.78 -21.03
N ASN A 321 -21.35 4.37 -20.08
CA ASN A 321 -22.07 3.67 -19.01
C ASN A 321 -23.08 2.61 -19.50
N ARG A 322 -23.56 2.70 -20.75
CA ARG A 322 -24.56 1.77 -21.30
C ARG A 322 -23.99 0.55 -22.03
N LEU A 323 -22.73 0.57 -22.47
CA LEU A 323 -22.15 -0.53 -23.26
C LEU A 323 -20.92 -1.20 -22.62
N TYR A 324 -20.14 -0.48 -21.81
CA TYR A 324 -18.80 -0.96 -21.40
C TYR A 324 -18.44 -0.61 -19.95
N GLY A 325 -19.36 -0.74 -18.99
CA GLY A 325 -19.13 -0.38 -17.58
C GLY A 325 -17.81 -0.93 -17.00
N GLY A 326 -17.01 -0.08 -16.35
CA GLY A 326 -15.81 -0.44 -15.59
C GLY A 326 -15.81 0.26 -14.24
N THR A 327 -14.92 -0.11 -13.31
CA THR A 327 -14.87 0.49 -11.96
C THR A 327 -14.17 1.85 -11.92
N GLY A 328 -13.38 2.18 -12.95
CA GLY A 328 -12.47 3.34 -12.92
C GLY A 328 -11.29 3.16 -11.96
N LEU A 329 -11.03 1.94 -11.47
CA LEU A 329 -9.93 1.64 -10.54
C LEU A 329 -8.76 0.88 -11.20
N GLY A 330 -8.98 0.27 -12.37
CA GLY A 330 -7.96 -0.60 -12.98
C GLY A 330 -6.64 0.13 -13.28
N LEU A 331 -6.70 1.34 -13.85
CA LEU A 331 -5.49 2.10 -14.22
C LEU A 331 -4.79 2.74 -13.02
N SER A 332 -5.54 3.13 -11.97
CA SER A 332 -4.92 3.62 -10.73
C SER A 332 -4.19 2.49 -10.00
N ILE A 333 -4.75 1.27 -9.98
CA ILE A 333 -4.09 0.06 -9.47
C ILE A 333 -2.83 -0.25 -10.29
N VAL A 334 -2.91 -0.22 -11.62
CA VAL A 334 -1.74 -0.43 -12.50
C VAL A 334 -0.63 0.55 -12.16
N LYS A 335 -0.95 1.84 -12.03
CA LYS A 335 0.03 2.88 -11.69
C LYS A 335 0.67 2.61 -10.33
N SER A 336 -0.12 2.30 -9.30
CA SER A 336 0.40 1.98 -7.96
C SER A 336 1.33 0.76 -7.97
N ILE A 337 0.99 -0.31 -8.68
CA ILE A 337 1.84 -1.49 -8.79
C ILE A 337 3.16 -1.16 -9.49
N ILE A 338 3.11 -0.46 -10.63
CA ILE A 338 4.31 -0.10 -11.40
C ILE A 338 5.23 0.83 -10.58
N THR A 339 4.66 1.80 -9.85
CA THR A 339 5.43 2.64 -8.93
C THR A 339 6.06 1.84 -7.80
N ALA A 340 5.41 0.80 -7.28
CA ALA A 340 6.01 -0.09 -6.29
C ALA A 340 7.13 -0.98 -6.87
N MET A 341 7.11 -1.23 -8.17
CA MET A 341 8.18 -1.90 -8.92
C MET A 341 9.27 -0.92 -9.40
N ASP A 342 9.36 0.26 -8.75
CA ASP A 342 10.32 1.33 -9.04
C ASP A 342 10.30 1.85 -10.49
N ALA A 343 9.14 1.81 -11.14
CA ALA A 343 8.95 2.26 -12.51
C ALA A 343 7.81 3.28 -12.64
N ASP A 344 7.70 3.89 -13.83
CA ASP A 344 6.59 4.79 -14.18
C ASP A 344 5.91 4.33 -15.47
N ILE A 345 4.58 4.48 -15.52
CA ILE A 345 3.76 4.11 -16.68
C ILE A 345 3.38 5.34 -17.49
N LYS A 346 3.56 5.23 -18.80
CA LYS A 346 3.30 6.29 -19.77
C LYS A 346 2.21 5.87 -20.74
N ILE A 347 1.55 6.87 -21.31
CA ILE A 347 0.52 6.70 -22.33
C ILE A 347 0.77 7.63 -23.51
N GLU A 348 0.56 7.10 -24.71
CA GLU A 348 0.46 7.84 -25.95
C GLU A 348 -0.84 7.40 -26.64
N SER A 349 -1.79 8.31 -26.81
CA SER A 349 -3.09 7.97 -27.41
C SER A 349 -3.57 9.07 -28.33
N THR A 350 -4.28 8.68 -29.39
CA THR A 350 -4.90 9.61 -30.32
C THR A 350 -6.30 9.13 -30.66
N VAL A 351 -7.28 10.01 -30.52
CA VAL A 351 -8.70 9.72 -30.76
C VAL A 351 -8.89 9.16 -32.18
N GLY A 352 -9.50 7.98 -32.26
CA GLY A 352 -9.81 7.25 -33.50
C GLY A 352 -8.65 6.42 -34.08
N ILE A 353 -7.45 6.48 -33.51
CA ILE A 353 -6.28 5.71 -33.96
C ILE A 353 -5.98 4.55 -33.00
N GLY A 354 -6.06 4.81 -31.69
CA GLY A 354 -5.79 3.82 -30.65
C GLY A 354 -4.94 4.39 -29.51
N SER A 355 -4.52 3.51 -28.60
CA SER A 355 -3.65 3.87 -27.47
C SER A 355 -2.44 2.97 -27.35
N ARG A 356 -1.40 3.51 -26.72
CA ARG A 356 -0.14 2.86 -26.41
C ARG A 356 0.17 3.11 -24.94
N PHE A 357 0.17 2.07 -24.14
CA PHE A 357 0.58 2.10 -22.73
C PHE A 357 1.92 1.41 -22.60
N TYR A 358 2.90 2.03 -21.95
CA TYR A 358 4.24 1.47 -21.83
C TYR A 358 4.95 1.85 -20.54
N PHE A 359 5.85 0.98 -20.10
CA PHE A 359 6.68 1.18 -18.92
C PHE A 359 7.96 0.34 -19.03
N ASP A 360 8.99 0.75 -18.29
CA ASP A 360 10.30 0.10 -18.26
C ASP A 360 10.54 -0.46 -16.86
N LEU A 361 10.73 -1.77 -16.74
CA LEU A 361 11.06 -2.42 -15.46
C LEU A 361 12.54 -2.75 -15.39
N GLU A 362 13.21 -2.32 -14.33
CA GLU A 362 14.56 -2.76 -13.99
C GLU A 362 14.45 -3.99 -13.07
N LEU A 363 14.84 -5.17 -13.56
CA LEU A 363 14.73 -6.43 -12.84
C LEU A 363 16.09 -7.09 -12.66
N GLU A 364 16.25 -7.86 -11.58
CA GLU A 364 17.44 -8.68 -11.37
C GLU A 364 17.35 -9.97 -12.19
N THR A 365 18.44 -10.33 -12.85
CA THR A 365 18.52 -11.59 -13.61
C THR A 365 18.68 -12.77 -12.65
N CYS A 366 18.07 -13.91 -12.96
CA CYS A 366 18.19 -15.13 -12.19
C CYS A 366 18.92 -16.22 -12.97
N SER A 367 19.60 -17.11 -12.24
CA SER A 367 20.30 -18.24 -12.84
C SER A 367 19.32 -19.39 -13.12
N LYS A 368 19.71 -20.32 -14.00
CA LYS A 368 18.92 -21.53 -14.26
C LYS A 368 18.72 -22.39 -13.00
N ASN A 369 19.66 -22.36 -12.05
CA ASN A 369 19.54 -23.08 -10.77
C ASN A 369 18.43 -22.47 -9.89
N ASP A 370 18.22 -21.15 -9.96
CA ASP A 370 17.17 -20.46 -9.19
C ASP A 370 15.77 -20.86 -9.71
N LEU A 371 15.64 -21.02 -11.03
CA LEU A 371 14.45 -21.57 -11.68
C LEU A 371 14.19 -23.04 -11.31
N GLU A 372 15.22 -23.89 -11.39
CA GLU A 372 15.08 -25.32 -11.09
C GLU A 372 14.68 -25.59 -9.63
N ASN A 373 15.10 -24.74 -8.69
CA ASN A 373 14.62 -24.82 -7.30
C ASN A 373 13.10 -24.56 -7.16
N GLN A 374 12.45 -23.88 -8.12
CA GLN A 374 10.99 -23.75 -8.20
C GLN A 374 10.31 -24.88 -8.99
N THR A 375 10.93 -25.37 -10.07
CA THR A 375 10.34 -26.37 -11.00
C THR A 375 10.66 -27.81 -10.66
N LEU A 376 11.33 -28.10 -9.54
CA LEU A 376 11.17 -29.40 -8.92
C LEU A 376 9.69 -29.53 -8.51
N GLU A 377 8.84 -29.93 -9.46
CA GLU A 377 7.80 -30.90 -9.15
C GLU A 377 8.53 -32.02 -8.41
N LYS A 378 8.53 -31.95 -7.07
CA LYS A 378 8.80 -33.15 -6.31
C LYS A 378 7.76 -34.13 -6.82
N ASN A 379 8.23 -35.18 -7.48
CA ASN A 379 7.39 -36.33 -7.73
C ASN A 379 7.04 -36.90 -6.36
N HIS A 380 6.01 -36.34 -5.74
CA HIS A 380 5.59 -36.74 -4.42
C HIS A 380 5.16 -38.20 -4.52
N ASN A 381 5.86 -39.08 -3.81
CA ASN A 381 5.51 -40.49 -3.82
C ASN A 381 4.52 -40.77 -2.70
N PHE A 382 3.26 -40.35 -2.89
CA PHE A 382 2.18 -40.60 -1.94
C PHE A 382 1.50 -41.95 -2.13
N LYS A 383 2.03 -42.84 -2.96
CA LYS A 383 1.38 -44.10 -3.30
C LYS A 383 1.17 -44.96 -2.05
N GLY A 384 -0.09 -45.19 -1.70
CA GLY A 384 -0.49 -45.98 -0.54
C GLY A 384 -0.56 -45.21 0.79
N LYS A 385 -0.30 -43.89 0.77
CA LYS A 385 -0.44 -43.01 1.92
C LYS A 385 -1.90 -42.60 2.11
N LYS A 386 -2.36 -42.59 3.36
CA LYS A 386 -3.75 -42.31 3.73
C LYS A 386 -3.85 -41.06 4.57
N VAL A 387 -4.68 -40.11 4.16
CA VAL A 387 -4.91 -38.85 4.88
C VAL A 387 -6.37 -38.69 5.26
N LEU A 388 -6.62 -38.03 6.39
CA LEU A 388 -7.95 -37.65 6.83
C LEU A 388 -8.15 -36.16 6.61
N LEU A 389 -9.13 -35.78 5.80
CA LEU A 389 -9.58 -34.40 5.62
C LEU A 389 -10.77 -34.13 6.55
N VAL A 390 -10.61 -33.23 7.50
CA VAL A 390 -11.66 -32.83 8.46
C VAL A 390 -12.13 -31.42 8.12
N GLU A 391 -13.31 -31.32 7.51
CA GLU A 391 -13.86 -30.09 6.94
C GLU A 391 -15.40 -30.18 6.88
N ASP A 392 -16.09 -29.15 7.39
CA ASP A 392 -17.56 -29.12 7.44
C ASP A 392 -18.19 -28.60 6.13
N ASN A 393 -17.47 -27.79 5.36
CA ASN A 393 -17.94 -27.25 4.10
C ASN A 393 -17.75 -28.24 2.94
N LEU A 394 -18.87 -28.74 2.40
CA LEU A 394 -18.89 -29.71 1.29
C LEU A 394 -18.11 -29.26 0.04
N ILE A 395 -18.03 -27.96 -0.25
CA ILE A 395 -17.27 -27.45 -1.40
C ILE A 395 -15.77 -27.58 -1.13
N ASN A 396 -15.33 -27.22 0.07
CA ASN A 396 -13.92 -27.35 0.47
C ASN A 396 -13.49 -28.82 0.52
N VAL A 397 -14.37 -29.70 1.02
CA VAL A 397 -14.19 -31.16 0.97
C VAL A 397 -13.95 -31.61 -0.47
N MET A 398 -14.80 -31.19 -1.41
CA MET A 398 -14.70 -31.59 -2.81
C MET A 398 -13.38 -31.15 -3.44
N VAL A 399 -12.99 -29.88 -3.25
CA VAL A 399 -11.75 -29.31 -3.80
C VAL A 399 -10.52 -29.97 -3.18
N GLY A 400 -10.47 -30.09 -1.85
CA GLY A 400 -9.36 -30.72 -1.15
C GLY A 400 -9.18 -32.18 -1.54
N ARG A 401 -10.28 -32.94 -1.58
CA ARG A 401 -10.27 -34.33 -2.03
C ARG A 401 -9.75 -34.47 -3.46
N GLN A 402 -10.21 -33.61 -4.39
CA GLN A 402 -9.76 -33.65 -5.78
C GLN A 402 -8.24 -33.42 -5.91
N ILE A 403 -7.68 -32.47 -5.16
CA ILE A 403 -6.25 -32.18 -5.16
C ILE A 403 -5.44 -33.37 -4.63
N LEU A 404 -5.86 -33.91 -3.49
CA LEU A 404 -5.16 -35.00 -2.79
C LEU A 404 -5.25 -36.33 -3.57
N GLU A 405 -6.43 -36.69 -4.09
CA GLU A 405 -6.61 -37.91 -4.90
C GLU A 405 -5.85 -37.83 -6.22
N LYS A 406 -5.77 -36.64 -6.85
CA LYS A 406 -4.94 -36.44 -8.05
C LYS A 406 -3.45 -36.70 -7.77
N ALA A 407 -3.01 -36.43 -6.54
CA ALA A 407 -1.66 -36.76 -6.07
C ALA A 407 -1.50 -38.21 -5.58
N GLN A 408 -2.49 -39.09 -5.83
CA GLN A 408 -2.51 -40.51 -5.45
C GLN A 408 -2.60 -40.82 -3.95
N LEU A 409 -3.04 -39.85 -3.13
CA LEU A 409 -3.38 -40.09 -1.72
C LEU A 409 -4.73 -40.81 -1.59
N ILE A 410 -4.85 -41.65 -0.58
CA ILE A 410 -6.13 -42.24 -0.15
C ILE A 410 -6.75 -41.27 0.86
N VAL A 411 -7.89 -40.66 0.51
CA VAL A 411 -8.51 -39.59 1.31
C VAL A 411 -9.80 -40.08 1.96
N ASP A 412 -9.84 -40.07 3.29
CA ASP A 412 -11.09 -40.16 4.04
C ASP A 412 -11.55 -38.76 4.45
N VAL A 413 -12.86 -38.57 4.64
CA VAL A 413 -13.45 -37.28 5.01
C VAL A 413 -14.22 -37.39 6.31
N ALA A 414 -14.03 -36.42 7.20
CA ALA A 414 -14.87 -36.17 8.37
C ALA A 414 -15.47 -34.77 8.28
N ASN A 415 -16.76 -34.61 8.63
CA ASN A 415 -17.47 -33.34 8.47
C ASN A 415 -17.44 -32.45 9.73
N ASP A 416 -16.79 -32.88 10.80
CA ASP A 416 -16.57 -32.12 12.02
C ASP A 416 -15.41 -32.72 12.83
N GLY A 417 -14.90 -31.97 13.81
CA GLY A 417 -13.76 -32.39 14.63
C GLY A 417 -14.02 -33.64 15.46
N LYS A 418 -15.26 -33.89 15.88
CA LYS A 418 -15.61 -35.04 16.73
C LYS A 418 -15.58 -36.33 15.92
N VAL A 419 -16.15 -36.31 14.71
CA VAL A 419 -16.05 -37.41 13.75
C VAL A 419 -14.59 -37.64 13.36
N GLY A 420 -13.82 -36.56 13.16
CA GLY A 420 -12.38 -36.65 12.89
C GLY A 420 -11.63 -37.41 13.99
N VAL A 421 -11.80 -37.02 15.25
CA VAL A 421 -11.21 -37.72 16.42
C VAL A 421 -11.60 -39.20 16.45
N ASP A 422 -12.88 -39.52 16.23
CA ASP A 422 -13.38 -40.90 16.28
C ASP A 422 -12.86 -41.75 15.10
N MET A 423 -12.60 -41.15 13.94
CA MET A 423 -11.97 -41.82 12.80
C MET A 423 -10.49 -42.10 13.05
N VAL A 424 -9.74 -41.15 13.62
CA VAL A 424 -8.32 -41.34 13.98
C VAL A 424 -8.15 -42.43 15.06
N LYS A 425 -9.14 -42.64 15.93
CA LYS A 425 -9.13 -43.76 16.90
C LYS A 425 -9.31 -45.14 16.25
N LYS A 426 -10.05 -45.20 15.14
CA LYS A 426 -10.45 -46.46 14.48
C LYS A 426 -9.52 -46.86 13.34
N ASN A 427 -8.93 -45.88 12.68
CA ASN A 427 -8.13 -46.06 11.47
C ASN A 427 -6.73 -45.45 11.66
N THR A 428 -5.76 -45.98 10.92
CA THR A 428 -4.42 -45.40 10.83
C THR A 428 -4.35 -44.45 9.64
N TYR A 429 -3.83 -43.24 9.88
CA TYR A 429 -3.59 -42.21 8.87
C TYR A 429 -2.15 -41.74 8.95
N ASP A 430 -1.58 -41.36 7.80
CA ASP A 430 -0.24 -40.76 7.71
C ASP A 430 -0.26 -39.26 8.02
N ALA A 431 -1.39 -38.57 7.81
CA ALA A 431 -1.59 -37.18 8.22
C ALA A 431 -3.08 -36.84 8.37
N VAL A 432 -3.36 -35.81 9.18
CA VAL A 432 -4.69 -35.21 9.34
C VAL A 432 -4.66 -33.76 8.86
N LEU A 433 -5.51 -33.42 7.91
CA LEU A 433 -5.77 -32.05 7.48
C LEU A 433 -7.01 -31.58 8.24
N MET A 434 -6.82 -30.64 9.16
CA MET A 434 -7.83 -30.24 10.15
C MET A 434 -8.25 -28.80 9.93
N ASP A 435 -9.50 -28.56 9.54
CA ASP A 435 -10.06 -27.22 9.61
C ASP A 435 -10.12 -26.73 11.06
N ILE A 436 -9.85 -25.46 11.29
CA ILE A 436 -9.86 -24.88 12.63
C ILE A 436 -11.28 -24.60 13.08
N GLN A 437 -12.11 -24.05 12.18
CA GLN A 437 -13.44 -23.55 12.53
C GLN A 437 -14.52 -24.50 12.02
N MET A 438 -15.00 -25.38 12.90
CA MET A 438 -16.04 -26.34 12.57
C MET A 438 -17.11 -26.39 13.66
N PRO A 439 -18.37 -26.73 13.32
CA PRO A 439 -19.42 -26.98 14.29
C PRO A 439 -19.12 -28.24 15.14
N VAL A 440 -19.82 -28.37 16.28
CA VAL A 440 -19.72 -29.48 17.24
C VAL A 440 -18.39 -29.55 18.01
N MET A 441 -17.26 -29.62 17.30
CA MET A 441 -15.93 -29.63 17.87
C MET A 441 -14.97 -28.91 16.91
N ASP A 442 -14.34 -27.84 17.39
CA ASP A 442 -13.36 -27.09 16.63
C ASP A 442 -12.04 -27.86 16.46
N GLY A 443 -11.22 -27.45 15.49
CA GLY A 443 -9.97 -28.12 15.15
C GLY A 443 -8.94 -28.09 16.28
N TYR A 444 -8.91 -27.04 17.11
CA TYR A 444 -7.99 -26.97 18.26
C TYR A 444 -8.32 -28.04 19.29
N THR A 445 -9.59 -28.15 19.66
CA THR A 445 -10.11 -29.13 20.61
C THR A 445 -9.95 -30.54 20.05
N ALA A 446 -10.24 -30.74 18.76
CA ALA A 446 -10.04 -32.02 18.09
C ALA A 446 -8.56 -32.46 18.13
N SER A 447 -7.63 -31.56 17.83
CA SER A 447 -6.19 -31.84 17.91
C SER A 447 -5.73 -32.19 19.31
N LEU A 448 -6.18 -31.43 20.32
CA LEU A 448 -5.89 -31.75 21.72
C LEU A 448 -6.41 -33.13 22.13
N GLU A 449 -7.62 -33.51 21.69
CA GLU A 449 -8.17 -34.84 21.93
C GLU A 449 -7.37 -35.93 21.20
N ILE A 450 -6.95 -35.71 19.96
CA ILE A 450 -6.08 -36.64 19.20
C ILE A 450 -4.76 -36.85 19.94
N ARG A 451 -4.13 -35.77 20.42
CA ARG A 451 -2.84 -35.81 21.12
C ARG A 451 -2.85 -36.61 22.43
N LYS A 452 -4.01 -36.84 23.04
CA LYS A 452 -4.13 -37.70 24.24
C LYS A 452 -3.82 -39.17 23.96
N PHE A 453 -4.00 -39.64 22.72
CA PHE A 453 -3.82 -41.04 22.36
C PHE A 453 -2.91 -41.26 21.14
N ASN A 454 -2.63 -40.22 20.36
CA ASN A 454 -1.69 -40.26 19.24
C ASN A 454 -0.87 -38.95 19.19
N THR A 455 0.33 -39.01 19.77
CA THR A 455 1.25 -37.86 19.86
C THR A 455 1.96 -37.56 18.56
N ASP A 456 2.09 -38.56 17.68
CA ASP A 456 3.07 -38.53 16.60
C ASP A 456 2.42 -38.30 15.23
N ILE A 457 1.11 -38.53 15.08
CA ILE A 457 0.42 -38.30 13.82
C ILE A 457 0.52 -36.83 13.40
N PRO A 458 1.02 -36.52 12.19
CA PRO A 458 1.02 -35.17 11.68
C PRO A 458 -0.38 -34.56 11.61
N ILE A 459 -0.59 -33.40 12.24
CA ILE A 459 -1.83 -32.61 12.12
C ILE A 459 -1.50 -31.25 11.50
N ILE A 460 -2.08 -31.00 10.33
CA ILE A 460 -1.92 -29.76 9.57
C ILE A 460 -3.21 -28.95 9.69
N ALA A 461 -3.11 -27.75 10.25
CA ALA A 461 -4.22 -26.82 10.37
C ALA A 461 -4.57 -26.21 9.01
N LEU A 462 -5.85 -26.18 8.64
CA LEU A 462 -6.33 -25.42 7.48
C LEU A 462 -6.99 -24.14 7.99
N SER A 463 -6.48 -22.97 7.62
CA SER A 463 -6.95 -21.67 8.16
C SER A 463 -7.19 -20.62 7.08
N ALA A 464 -8.20 -19.77 7.26
CA ALA A 464 -8.50 -18.64 6.38
C ALA A 464 -7.84 -17.30 6.80
N SER A 465 -7.12 -17.22 7.92
CA SER A 465 -6.58 -15.95 8.44
C SER A 465 -5.14 -16.02 8.97
N VAL A 466 -4.43 -14.87 8.86
CA VAL A 466 -2.96 -14.68 9.07
C VAL A 466 -2.62 -14.12 10.46
N PHE A 467 -3.55 -14.12 11.44
CA PHE A 467 -3.24 -13.49 12.73
C PHE A 467 -2.16 -14.27 13.50
N VAL A 468 -1.12 -13.58 13.98
CA VAL A 468 -0.04 -14.15 14.82
C VAL A 468 -0.60 -14.91 16.03
N GLU A 469 -1.74 -14.46 16.55
CA GLU A 469 -2.49 -15.09 17.64
C GLU A 469 -2.99 -16.52 17.29
N VAL A 470 -3.29 -16.79 16.02
CA VAL A 470 -3.69 -18.12 15.53
C VAL A 470 -2.49 -19.06 15.54
N LYS A 471 -1.29 -18.59 15.19
CA LYS A 471 -0.08 -19.41 15.15
C LYS A 471 0.28 -19.97 16.54
N ASN A 472 0.15 -19.15 17.58
CA ASN A 472 0.39 -19.60 18.96
C ASN A 472 -0.61 -20.69 19.37
N LYS A 473 -1.90 -20.49 19.08
CA LYS A 473 -2.95 -21.49 19.40
C LYS A 473 -2.79 -22.81 18.64
N ILE A 474 -2.38 -22.76 17.37
CA ILE A 474 -2.08 -23.95 16.56
C ILE A 474 -0.99 -24.78 17.26
N GLN A 475 0.10 -24.13 17.66
CA GLN A 475 1.21 -24.80 18.33
C GLN A 475 0.83 -25.33 19.72
N GLU A 476 0.09 -24.55 20.50
CA GLU A 476 -0.43 -24.96 21.83
C GLU A 476 -1.40 -26.16 21.74
N SER A 477 -2.16 -26.28 20.65
CA SER A 477 -3.06 -27.40 20.40
C SER A 477 -2.34 -28.68 19.91
N GLY A 478 -1.03 -28.62 19.70
CA GLY A 478 -0.20 -29.74 19.27
C GLY A 478 -0.23 -30.02 17.77
N MET A 479 -0.64 -29.07 16.93
CA MET A 479 -0.58 -29.19 15.47
C MET A 479 0.85 -28.95 14.94
N ASP A 480 1.25 -29.66 13.90
CA ASP A 480 2.63 -29.70 13.38
C ASP A 480 2.88 -28.73 12.23
N GLY A 481 1.81 -28.20 11.63
CA GLY A 481 1.89 -27.26 10.53
C GLY A 481 0.56 -26.57 10.27
N PHE A 482 0.58 -25.61 9.35
CA PHE A 482 -0.62 -24.94 8.89
C PHE A 482 -0.53 -24.65 7.38
N ILE A 483 -1.69 -24.58 6.74
CA ILE A 483 -1.88 -24.22 5.33
C ILE A 483 -3.03 -23.22 5.23
N TYR A 484 -2.85 -22.23 4.35
CA TYR A 484 -3.85 -21.20 4.11
C TYR A 484 -4.94 -21.67 3.16
N LYS A 485 -6.19 -21.28 3.44
CA LYS A 485 -7.32 -21.41 2.51
C LYS A 485 -7.53 -20.09 1.75
N PRO A 486 -7.76 -20.11 0.42
CA PRO A 486 -7.68 -21.27 -0.47
C PRO A 486 -6.23 -21.76 -0.60
N PHE A 487 -6.02 -23.07 -0.57
CA PHE A 487 -4.69 -23.65 -0.66
C PHE A 487 -4.26 -23.84 -2.11
N GLU A 488 -3.04 -23.40 -2.43
CA GLU A 488 -2.36 -23.79 -3.66
C GLU A 488 -2.01 -25.28 -3.57
N PRO A 489 -2.32 -26.10 -4.59
CA PRO A 489 -2.07 -27.54 -4.56
C PRO A 489 -0.63 -27.90 -4.20
N LYS A 490 0.34 -27.12 -4.69
CA LYS A 490 1.76 -27.36 -4.44
C LYS A 490 2.10 -27.23 -2.95
N ASP A 491 1.73 -26.11 -2.33
CA ASP A 491 2.02 -25.83 -0.92
C ASP A 491 1.41 -26.88 0.02
N LEU A 492 0.18 -27.32 -0.29
CA LEU A 492 -0.49 -28.38 0.46
C LEU A 492 0.28 -29.70 0.37
N LEU A 493 0.66 -30.12 -0.84
CA LEU A 493 1.35 -31.39 -1.06
C LEU A 493 2.77 -31.37 -0.49
N ASP A 494 3.51 -30.28 -0.67
CA ASP A 494 4.85 -30.10 -0.08
C ASP A 494 4.81 -30.23 1.44
N LYS A 495 3.82 -29.61 2.09
CA LYS A 495 3.69 -29.66 3.55
C LYS A 495 3.30 -31.04 4.06
N ILE A 496 2.43 -31.75 3.33
CA ILE A 496 2.07 -33.13 3.64
C ILE A 496 3.31 -34.02 3.54
N GLU A 497 4.09 -33.91 2.47
CA GLU A 497 5.30 -34.73 2.30
C GLU A 497 6.37 -34.44 3.35
N GLU A 498 6.60 -33.17 3.68
CA GLU A 498 7.54 -32.75 4.73
C GLU A 498 7.22 -33.42 6.07
N LEU A 499 5.93 -33.49 6.42
CA LEU A 499 5.50 -34.00 7.72
C LEU A 499 5.31 -35.51 7.76
N ILE A 500 4.92 -36.15 6.66
CA ILE A 500 4.82 -37.62 6.58
C ILE A 500 6.21 -38.27 6.62
N ASN A 501 7.25 -37.60 6.13
CA ASN A 501 8.62 -38.12 6.07
C ASN A 501 9.49 -37.74 7.28
N ARG A 502 8.90 -37.10 8.30
CA ARG A 502 9.55 -36.77 9.56
C ARG A 502 9.52 -37.96 10.51
#